data_AF-A0A7V1IHC2-F1
#
_entry.id   AF-A0A7V1IHC2-F1
#
_cell.length_a   1.000
_cell.length_b   1.000
_cell.length_c   1.000
_cell.angle_alpha   90.00
_cell.angle_beta   90.00
_cell.angle_gamma   90.00
#
_symmetry.space_group_name_H-M   'P 1'
#
loop_
_entity.id
_entity.type
_entity.pdbx_description
1 polymer ?
#
loop_
_entity_poly.entity_id
_entity_poly.type
_entity_poly.pdbx_seq_one_letter_code
_entity_poly.pdbx_strand_id
1 'polypeptide(L)' 'ATNRRFEPNIQKVRLLSEALGQRVSLDIAASTLRTVQKKGGLDGFLLGTDDAKLQPGALRLKGKIRRKLAGR' A
#
# COMPACT_ATOMS: atom_id res chain seq x y z
N ALA A 1 -34.90 -10.35 -8.19
CA ALA A 1 -33.45 -10.57 -8.11
C ALA A 1 -32.95 -10.02 -6.77
N THR A 2 -32.14 -10.76 -6.03
CA THR A 2 -31.66 -10.32 -4.71
C THR A 2 -30.64 -9.19 -4.87
N ASN A 3 -30.98 -7.99 -4.42
CA ASN A 3 -30.11 -6.82 -4.43
C ASN A 3 -29.02 -6.97 -3.35
N ARG A 4 -27.92 -7.64 -3.68
CA ARG A 4 -26.76 -7.81 -2.81
C ARG A 4 -25.59 -6.94 -3.26
N ARG A 5 -24.88 -6.35 -2.30
CA ARG A 5 -23.60 -5.65 -2.52
C ARG A 5 -22.47 -6.48 -1.94
N PHE A 6 -21.36 -6.58 -2.66
CA PHE A 6 -20.17 -7.30 -2.23
C PHE A 6 -19.07 -6.30 -1.92
N GLU A 7 -18.89 -6.05 -0.63
CA GLU A 7 -17.87 -5.14 -0.17
C GLU A 7 -16.58 -5.90 0.12
N PRO A 8 -15.41 -5.31 -0.19
CA PRO A 8 -14.13 -5.90 0.18
C PRO A 8 -13.96 -5.90 1.70
N ASN A 9 -13.29 -6.92 2.23
CA ASN A 9 -12.90 -6.97 3.63
C ASN A 9 -11.74 -6.01 3.88
N ILE A 10 -12.04 -4.81 4.37
CA ILE A 10 -11.09 -3.75 4.70
C ILE A 10 -10.64 -3.90 6.16
N GLN A 11 -9.32 -3.85 6.37
CA GLN A 11 -8.69 -3.95 7.68
C GLN A 11 -7.67 -2.83 7.86
N LYS A 12 -7.65 -2.27 9.07
CA LYS A 12 -6.67 -1.27 9.49
C LYS A 12 -5.40 -1.96 9.95
N VAL A 13 -4.31 -1.79 9.20
CA VAL A 13 -3.03 -2.44 9.49
C VAL A 13 -1.89 -1.44 9.54
N ARG A 14 -0.87 -1.78 10.32
CA ARG A 14 0.37 -1.01 10.44
C ARG A 14 1.49 -1.77 9.76
N LEU A 15 2.02 -1.20 8.67
CA LEU A 15 3.13 -1.78 7.92
C LEU A 15 4.39 -0.95 8.13
N LEU A 16 5.52 -1.63 8.31
CA LEU A 16 6.81 -0.97 8.36
C LEU A 16 7.26 -0.64 6.93
N SER A 17 7.67 0.61 6.69
CA SER A 17 8.39 1.02 5.49
C SER A 17 9.88 1.05 5.85
N GLU A 18 10.67 0.25 5.15
CA GLU A 18 12.11 0.14 5.36
C GLU A 18 12.82 1.39 4.85
N ALA A 19 12.41 1.90 3.69
CA ALA A 19 12.99 3.12 3.10
C ALA A 19 12.73 4.39 3.93
N LEU A 20 11.63 4.41 4.69
CA LEU A 20 11.29 5.54 5.58
C LEU A 20 11.68 5.30 7.04
N GLY A 21 11.95 4.06 7.46
CA GLY A 21 12.18 3.69 8.85
C GLY A 21 10.96 3.93 9.76
N GLN A 22 9.76 4.02 9.20
CA GLN A 22 8.54 4.41 9.91
C GLN A 22 7.41 3.41 9.67
N ARG A 23 6.53 3.26 10.67
CA ARG A 23 5.30 2.49 10.53
C ARG A 23 4.20 3.35 9.95
N VAL A 24 3.62 2.91 8.84
CA VAL A 24 2.49 3.57 8.18
C VAL A 24 1.21 2.79 8.50
N SER A 25 0.19 3.50 8.98
CA SER A 25 -1.14 2.93 9.17
C SER A 25 -1.97 3.13 7.89
N LEU A 26 -2.53 2.06 7.35
CA LEU A 26 -3.35 2.08 6.14
C LEU A 26 -4.57 1.18 6.32
N ASP A 27 -5.67 1.57 5.70
CA ASP A 27 -6.85 0.72 5.55
C ASP A 27 -6.70 -0.02 4.22
N ILE A 28 -6.53 -1.34 4.26
CA ILE A 28 -6.32 -2.15 3.06
C ILE A 28 -7.24 -3.35 3.04
N ALA A 29 -7.54 -3.83 1.85
CA ALA A 29 -8.23 -5.10 1.71
C ALA A 29 -7.32 -6.26 2.13
N ALA A 30 -7.90 -7.32 2.70
CA ALA A 30 -7.16 -8.53 3.06
C ALA A 30 -6.45 -9.19 1.86
N SER A 31 -6.99 -9.04 0.64
CA SER A 31 -6.33 -9.49 -0.60
C SER A 31 -5.05 -8.70 -0.88
N THR A 32 -5.07 -7.38 -0.68
CA THR A 32 -3.91 -6.50 -0.85
C THR A 32 -2.79 -6.86 0.11
N LEU A 33 -3.12 -7.23 1.36
CA LEU A 33 -2.11 -7.65 2.35
C LEU A 33 -1.29 -8.85 1.85
N ARG A 34 -1.94 -9.85 1.24
CA ARG A 34 -1.24 -10.99 0.61
C ARG A 34 -0.33 -10.55 -0.53
N THR A 35 -0.76 -9.58 -1.35
CA THR A 35 0.07 -9.04 -2.43
C THR A 35 1.28 -8.28 -1.89
N VAL A 36 1.11 -7.51 -0.81
CA VAL A 36 2.21 -6.79 -0.15
C VAL A 36 3.26 -7.79 0.35
N GLN A 37 2.84 -8.88 0.99
CA GLN A 37 3.75 -9.94 1.43
C GLN A 37 4.47 -10.59 0.24
N LYS A 38 3.75 -10.93 -0.83
CA LYS A 38 4.34 -11.51 -2.05
C LYS A 38 5.37 -10.58 -2.72
N LYS A 39 5.16 -9.27 -2.66
CA LYS A 39 6.08 -8.25 -3.20
C LYS A 39 7.22 -7.89 -2.24
N GLY A 40 7.36 -8.60 -1.12
CA GLY A 40 8.46 -8.41 -0.17
C GLY A 40 8.33 -7.18 0.72
N GLY A 41 7.11 -6.66 0.93
CA GLY A 41 6.86 -5.54 1.84
C GLY A 41 6.12 -4.36 1.21
N LEU A 42 5.89 -3.32 2.02
CA LEU A 42 5.13 -2.14 1.61
C LEU A 42 5.85 -1.37 0.49
N ASP A 43 7.15 -1.19 0.61
CA ASP A 43 7.93 -0.37 -0.33
C ASP A 43 8.04 -1.05 -1.70
N GLY A 44 8.33 -2.36 -1.72
CA GLY A 44 8.32 -3.16 -2.95
C GLY A 44 6.95 -3.16 -3.63
N PHE A 45 5.88 -3.21 -2.85
CA PHE A 45 4.52 -3.08 -3.39
C PHE A 45 4.27 -1.71 -4.02
N LEU A 46 4.60 -0.62 -3.32
CA LEU A 46 4.34 0.75 -3.81
C LEU A 46 5.19 1.09 -5.04
N LEU A 47 6.46 0.68 -5.07
CA LEU A 47 7.36 0.93 -6.20
C LEU A 47 6.96 0.13 -7.43
N GLY A 48 6.59 -1.14 -7.25
CA GLY A 48 6.19 -2.04 -8.34
C GLY A 48 4.71 -2.02 -8.72
N THR A 49 3.95 -0.99 -8.33
CA THR A 49 2.53 -0.84 -8.68
C THR A 49 2.32 0.48 -9.41
N ASP A 50 1.51 0.47 -10.46
CA ASP A 50 1.17 1.65 -11.26
C ASP A 50 0.47 2.73 -10.45
N ASP A 51 0.74 3.99 -10.77
CA ASP A 51 0.19 5.14 -10.05
C ASP A 51 -1.34 5.21 -10.16
N ALA A 52 -1.91 4.80 -11.30
CA ALA A 52 -3.36 4.75 -11.51
C ALA A 52 -4.10 3.76 -10.60
N LYS A 53 -3.40 2.78 -10.02
CA LYS A 53 -3.99 1.75 -9.14
C LYS A 53 -3.83 2.10 -7.65
N LEU A 54 -3.15 3.20 -7.35
CA LEU A 54 -2.85 3.62 -5.98
C LEU A 54 -3.82 4.70 -5.53
N GLN A 55 -4.29 4.59 -4.28
CA GLN A 55 -5.04 5.65 -3.63
C GLN A 55 -4.16 6.90 -3.48
N PRO A 56 -4.72 8.13 -3.45
CA PRO A 56 -3.94 9.36 -3.29
C PRO A 56 -2.98 9.36 -2.08
N GLY A 57 -3.35 8.73 -0.96
CA GLY A 57 -2.46 8.56 0.19
C GLY A 57 -1.24 7.67 -0.13
N ALA A 58 -1.45 6.59 -0.85
CA ALA A 58 -0.41 5.67 -1.29
C ALA A 58 0.53 6.31 -2.34
N LEU A 59 -0.01 7.14 -3.23
CA LEU A 59 0.80 7.93 -4.18
C LEU A 59 1.75 8.89 -3.46
N ARG A 60 1.27 9.59 -2.43
CA ARG A 60 2.10 10.46 -1.60
C ARG A 60 3.22 9.68 -0.91
N LEU A 61 2.92 8.48 -0.40
CA LEU A 61 3.91 7.59 0.21
C LEU A 61 4.94 7.11 -0.81
N LYS A 62 4.50 6.65 -1.98
CA LYS A 62 5.40 6.27 -3.08
C LYS A 62 6.35 7.41 -3.45
N GLY A 63 5.84 8.64 -3.54
CA GLY A 63 6.66 9.83 -3.78
C GLY A 63 7.67 10.12 -2.66
N LYS A 64 7.31 9.90 -1.38
CA LYS A 64 8.26 10.00 -0.25
C LYS A 64 9.35 8.94 -0.34
N ILE A 65 9.00 7.70 -0.64
CA ILE A 65 9.94 6.58 -0.79
C ILE A 65 10.90 6.83 -1.96
N ARG A 66 10.38 7.23 -3.13
CA ARG A 66 11.21 7.56 -4.31
C ARG A 66 12.20 8.68 -4.01
N ARG A 67 11.78 9.72 -3.29
CA ARG A 67 12.70 10.81 -2.88
C ARG A 67 13.79 10.32 -1.94
N LYS A 68 13.44 9.52 -0.93
CA LYS A 68 14.42 8.94 0.01
C LYS A 68 15.41 8.01 -0.67
N LEU A 69 14.95 7.19 -1.61
CA LEU A 69 15.83 6.31 -2.41
C LEU A 69 16.72 7.09 -3.38
N ALA A 70 16.25 8.23 -3.90
CA ALA A 70 17.03 9.08 -4.79
C ALA A 70 18.14 9.89 -4.07
N GLY A 71 18.28 9.76 -2.74
CA GLY A 71 19.41 10.34 -2.01
C GLY A 71 19.39 11.87 -1.93
N ARG A 72 18.21 12.48 -1.74
CA ARG A 72 18.08 13.92 -1.44
C ARG A 72 17.21 14.18 -0.22
#